data_AF-A0AAU3WZW1-F1
#
_entry.id   AF-A0AAU3WZW1-F1
#
_cell.length_a   1.000
_cell.length_b   1.000
_cell.length_c   1.000
_cell.angle_alpha   90.00
_cell.angle_beta   90.00
_cell.angle_gamma   90.00
#
_symmetry.space_group_name_H-M   'P 1'
#
loop_
_entity.id
_entity.type
_entity.pdbx_description
1 polymer ?
#
loop_
_entity_poly.entity_id
_entity_poly.type
_entity_poly.pdbx_seq_one_letter_code
_entity_poly.pdbx_strand_id
1 'polypeptide(L)' 'MRPAHYTDDDLEQHSLRRRVADDGQRSGFEHDVDRILYSTQWRALAGKSQVVASSELGAYHTRLTHSMKVA' A
#
# COMPACT_ATOMS: atom_id res chain seq x y z
N MET A 1 1.22 19.40 -3.52
CA MET A 1 1.89 18.22 -4.08
C MET A 1 1.07 17.80 -5.30
N ARG A 2 1.66 17.68 -6.49
CA ARG A 2 0.90 17.23 -7.67
C ARG A 2 0.46 15.78 -7.46
N PRO A 3 -0.78 15.40 -7.78
CA PRO A 3 -1.20 14.01 -7.68
C PRO A 3 -0.32 13.13 -8.58
N ALA A 4 0.10 11.98 -8.06
CA ALA A 4 0.83 11.01 -8.84
C ALA A 4 -0.11 10.40 -9.89
N HIS A 5 0.36 10.32 -11.13
CA HIS A 5 -0.34 9.72 -12.25
C HIS A 5 0.59 8.70 -12.91
N TYR A 6 0.01 7.61 -13.42
CA TYR A 6 0.74 6.67 -14.26
C TYR A 6 1.18 7.35 -15.55
N THR A 7 2.44 7.12 -15.93
CA THR A 7 2.93 7.41 -17.27
C THR A 7 2.42 6.37 -18.26
N ASP A 8 2.49 6.67 -19.56
CA ASP A 8 2.08 5.71 -20.58
C ASP A 8 2.94 4.42 -20.53
N ASP A 9 4.23 4.55 -20.23
CA ASP A 9 5.14 3.42 -20.02
C ASP A 9 4.71 2.52 -18.85
N ASP A 10 4.24 3.10 -17.73
CA ASP A 10 3.75 2.35 -16.58
C ASP A 10 2.53 1.47 -16.94
N LEU A 11 1.66 2.00 -17.80
CA LEU A 11 0.43 1.31 -18.24
C LEU A 11 0.77 0.13 -19.16
N GLU A 12 1.75 0.30 -20.04
CA GLU A 12 2.26 -0.76 -20.93
C GLU A 12 2.96 -1.86 -20.15
N GLN A 13 3.92 -1.50 -19.28
CA GLN A 13 4.75 -2.46 -18.56
C GLN A 13 3.95 -3.37 -17.64
N HIS A 14 2.91 -2.85 -16.99
CA HIS A 14 2.13 -3.61 -16.02
C HIS A 14 0.85 -4.21 -16.60
N SER A 15 0.60 -4.08 -17.92
CA SER A 15 -0.66 -4.48 -18.56
C SER A 15 -1.89 -3.96 -17.80
N LEU A 16 -1.74 -2.81 -17.15
CA LEU A 16 -2.78 -2.15 -16.38
C LEU A 16 -3.73 -1.50 -17.38
N ARG A 17 -4.57 -2.31 -18.04
CA ARG A 17 -5.79 -1.77 -18.67
C ARG A 17 -6.42 -0.87 -17.63
N ARG A 18 -6.53 0.44 -17.90
CA ARG A 18 -7.01 1.49 -16.99
C ARG A 18 -8.14 0.92 -16.11
N ARG A 19 -7.78 0.40 -14.92
CA ARG A 19 -8.68 -0.50 -14.17
C ARG A 19 -9.83 0.27 -13.53
N VAL A 20 -9.65 1.58 -13.39
CA VAL A 20 -10.60 2.51 -12.81
C VAL A 20 -10.61 3.75 -13.71
N ALA A 21 -11.79 4.15 -14.16
CA ALA A 21 -11.98 5.41 -14.86
C ALA A 21 -11.71 6.56 -13.87
N ASP A 22 -11.07 7.63 -14.33
CA ASP A 22 -10.92 8.84 -13.54
C ASP A 22 -12.32 9.41 -13.29
N ASP A 23 -12.82 9.27 -12.06
CA ASP A 23 -14.11 9.79 -11.62
C ASP A 23 -14.01 11.26 -11.19
N GLY A 24 -12.82 11.87 -11.34
CA GLY A 24 -12.50 13.24 -10.94
C GLY A 24 -12.35 13.43 -9.44
N GLN A 25 -12.55 12.39 -8.61
CA GLN A 25 -12.34 12.41 -7.17
C GLN A 25 -10.96 11.87 -6.79
N ARG A 26 -10.48 10.81 -7.48
CA ARG A 26 -9.17 10.20 -7.24
C ARG A 26 -8.51 9.75 -8.53
N SER A 27 -7.19 9.89 -8.59
CA SER A 27 -6.38 9.34 -9.68
C SER A 27 -6.35 7.82 -9.61
N GLY A 28 -6.07 7.16 -10.75
CA GLY A 28 -5.86 5.71 -10.78
C GLY A 28 -4.81 5.26 -9.76
N PHE A 29 -3.74 6.04 -9.56
CA PHE A 29 -2.69 5.75 -8.58
C PHE A 29 -3.23 5.82 -7.14
N GLU A 30 -4.02 6.84 -6.81
CA GLU A 30 -4.66 6.97 -5.50
C GLU A 30 -5.61 5.80 -5.22
N HIS A 31 -6.35 5.33 -6.22
CA HIS A 31 -7.17 4.12 -6.11
C HIS A 31 -6.34 2.86 -5.86
N ASP A 32 -5.16 2.72 -6.47
CA ASP A 32 -4.25 1.59 -6.20
C ASP A 32 -3.72 1.62 -4.76
N VAL A 33 -3.36 2.80 -4.26
CA VAL A 33 -2.95 3.01 -2.86
C VAL A 33 -4.07 2.59 -1.91
N ASP A 34 -5.31 3.00 -2.17
CA ASP A 34 -6.47 2.59 -1.37
C ASP A 34 -6.68 1.09 -1.37
N ARG A 35 -6.55 0.44 -2.55
CA ARG A 35 -6.69 -1.02 -2.65
C ARG A 35 -5.69 -1.74 -1.74
N ILE A 36 -4.45 -1.25 -1.65
CA ILE A 36 -3.44 -1.81 -0.76
C ILE A 36 -3.79 -1.49 0.70
N LEU A 37 -4.02 -0.22 1.03
CA LEU A 37 -4.23 0.27 2.39
C LEU A 37 -5.47 -0.36 3.06
N TYR A 38 -6.54 -0.57 2.30
CA TYR A 38 -7.80 -1.15 2.79
C TYR A 38 -7.91 -2.66 2.56
N SER A 39 -6.86 -3.32 2.07
CA SER A 39 -6.85 -4.79 1.92
C SER A 39 -6.82 -5.52 3.26
N THR A 40 -7.34 -6.76 3.28
CA THR A 40 -7.22 -7.65 4.44
C THR A 40 -5.76 -8.06 4.68
N GLN A 41 -4.97 -8.18 3.62
CA GLN A 41 -3.55 -8.55 3.68
C GLN A 41 -2.72 -7.46 4.38
N TRP A 42 -2.98 -6.18 4.08
CA TRP A 42 -2.33 -5.06 4.75
C TRP A 42 -2.66 -5.04 6.25
N ARG A 43 -3.94 -5.21 6.62
CA ARG A 43 -4.34 -5.32 8.04
C ARG A 43 -3.68 -6.51 8.75
N ALA A 44 -3.49 -7.63 8.05
CA ALA A 44 -2.84 -8.81 8.62
C ALA A 44 -1.37 -8.56 9.03
N LEU A 45 -0.70 -7.55 8.47
CA LEU A 45 0.66 -7.17 8.85
C LEU A 45 0.76 -6.67 10.30
N ALA A 46 -0.34 -6.22 10.91
CA ALA A 46 -0.38 -5.86 12.32
C ALA A 46 -0.11 -7.08 13.24
N GLY A 47 -0.47 -8.29 12.80
CA GLY A 47 -0.22 -9.53 13.52
C GLY A 47 1.10 -10.22 13.15
N LYS A 48 1.91 -9.61 12.28
CA LYS A 48 3.21 -10.16 11.87
C LYS A 48 4.33 -9.39 12.56
N SER A 49 5.16 -10.09 13.33
CA SER A 49 6.35 -9.48 13.91
C SER A 49 7.41 -9.24 12.83
N GLN A 50 8.22 -8.20 13.04
CA GLN A 50 9.28 -7.82 12.12
C GLN A 50 10.59 -8.56 12.42
N VAL A 51 10.92 -8.81 13.70
CA VAL A 51 12.24 -9.35 14.12
C VAL A 51 12.18 -10.25 15.36
N VAL A 52 11.26 -10.05 16.31
CA VAL A 52 11.23 -10.79 17.60
C VAL A 52 9.92 -11.57 17.76
N ALA A 53 9.96 -12.71 18.47
CA ALA A 53 8.76 -13.44 18.88
C ALA A 53 7.93 -12.60 19.87
N SER A 54 6.59 -12.66 19.76
CA SER A 54 5.67 -11.79 20.53
C SER A 54 5.78 -11.91 22.05
N SER A 55 6.52 -12.89 22.58
CA SER A 55 6.56 -13.26 24.00
C SER A 55 7.62 -12.54 24.85
N GLU A 56 8.56 -11.80 24.27
CA GLU A 56 9.64 -11.14 25.02
C GLU A 56 9.47 -9.62 25.06
N LEU A 57 8.66 -9.10 25.99
CA LEU A 57 8.64 -7.71 26.50
C LEU A 57 9.31 -6.58 25.67
N GLY A 58 8.53 -5.82 24.91
CA GLY A 58 8.94 -4.53 24.34
C GLY A 58 7.94 -4.01 23.32
N ALA A 59 7.82 -2.69 23.14
CA ALA A 59 6.97 -2.08 22.13
C ALA A 59 7.49 -2.39 20.70
N TYR A 60 7.27 -3.60 20.20
CA TYR A 60 7.82 -4.01 18.92
C TYR A 60 7.03 -3.44 17.76
N HIS A 61 7.79 -3.03 16.74
CA HIS A 61 7.25 -2.71 15.43
C HIS A 61 6.67 -3.99 14.82
N THR A 62 5.44 -3.89 14.35
CA THR A 62 4.83 -4.91 13.50
C THR A 62 5.30 -4.68 12.07
N ARG A 63 5.15 -5.66 11.18
CA ARG A 63 5.42 -5.43 9.76
C ARG A 63 4.58 -4.26 9.22
N LEU A 64 3.38 -4.04 9.78
CA LEU A 64 2.54 -2.89 9.46
C LEU A 64 3.20 -1.56 9.84
N THR A 65 3.60 -1.40 11.11
CA THR A 65 4.17 -0.12 11.57
C THR A 65 5.54 0.16 10.94
N HIS A 66 6.28 -0.88 10.56
CA HIS A 66 7.47 -0.72 9.74
C HIS A 66 7.14 -0.23 8.34
N SER A 67 6.22 -0.87 7.63
CA SER A 67 5.84 -0.47 6.28
C SER A 67 5.30 0.97 6.24
N MET A 68 4.55 1.40 7.26
CA MET A 68 4.10 2.79 7.38
C MET A 68 5.24 3.82 7.60
N LYS A 69 6.39 3.40 8.14
CA LYS A 69 7.55 4.27 8.34
C LYS A 69 8.44 4.39 7.10
N VAL A 70 8.34 3.43 6.18
CA VAL A 70 9.16 3.35 4.97
C VAL A 70 8.43 3.96 3.76
N ALA A 71 7.10 3.89 3.74
CA ALA A 71 6.25 4.55 2.75
C ALA A 71 6.38 6.07 2.81
#